data_AF-A0A2V7AL59-F1
#
_entry.id   AF-A0A2V7AL59-F1
#
_cell.length_a   1.000
_cell.length_b   1.000
_cell.length_c   1.000
_cell.angle_alpha   90.00
_cell.angle_beta   90.00
_cell.angle_gamma   90.00
#
_symmetry.space_group_name_H-M   'P 1'
#
loop_
_entity.id
_entity.type
_entity.pdbx_description
1 polymer ?
#
loop_
_entity_poly.entity_id
_entity_poly.type
_entity_poly.pdbx_seq_one_letter_code
_entity_poly.pdbx_strand_id
1 'polypeptide(L)'
;LGFPTPSRKLEFFSKTLKAWKWPEQAVPNYIRSHVHWSQLDRAKGEMVLLPTFRLPTLIHTRSGNAKWLYEISHTNPLWLHPEDAARVRVVTGDLLKVSTRIGHFLDKVWVTESVRPGVVACSHHLGRWRLQENAGGERWSTALVDLARLEPGKWRMRQVHGPRPFASDDPDSSRIWWEEAGVHQNLTFPVQPDPVSGQHCWHQKVTVSRPGPDDRYGDVVVDTNRSFEVYREWLALARPAPGPDNLRRPLWLPRAFKPDASAYRLDG
;
A
#
# COMPACT_ATOMS: atom_id res chain seq x y z
N LEU A 1 36.79 11.46 15.27
CA LEU A 1 35.50 12.17 15.06
C LEU A 1 35.14 12.14 13.58
N GLY A 2 33.85 12.10 13.23
CA GLY A 2 33.35 12.20 11.85
C GLY A 2 32.01 11.50 11.65
N PHE A 3 31.47 11.57 10.43
CA PHE A 3 30.21 10.90 10.08
C PHE A 3 30.34 9.37 10.22
N PRO A 4 29.22 8.63 10.45
CA PRO A 4 29.22 7.17 10.49
C PRO A 4 29.30 6.54 9.09
N THR A 5 30.11 7.11 8.20
CA THR A 5 30.43 6.61 6.85
C THR A 5 31.82 5.97 6.85
N PRO A 6 32.14 5.09 5.87
CA PRO A 6 33.47 4.49 5.77
C PRO A 6 34.61 5.51 5.72
N SER A 7 34.41 6.64 5.02
CA SER A 7 35.42 7.71 4.93
C SER A 7 35.42 8.71 6.09
N ARG A 8 34.45 8.63 7.03
CA ARG A 8 34.18 9.62 8.08
C ARG A 8 33.78 11.02 7.57
N LYS A 9 33.52 11.16 6.27
CA LYS A 9 33.10 12.39 5.59
C LYS A 9 31.66 12.28 5.10
N LEU A 10 31.08 13.40 4.69
CA LEU A 10 29.88 13.42 3.86
C LEU A 10 30.26 12.98 2.44
N GLU A 11 29.76 11.82 2.00
CA GLU A 11 30.16 11.20 0.73
C GLU A 11 29.26 11.65 -0.43
N PHE A 12 29.68 12.67 -1.19
CA PHE A 12 29.01 13.00 -2.47
C PHE A 12 29.12 11.85 -3.47
N PHE A 13 30.30 11.22 -3.51
CA PHE A 13 30.54 9.98 -4.25
C PHE A 13 30.58 8.79 -3.28
N SER A 14 29.62 7.88 -3.41
CA SER A 14 29.53 6.65 -2.62
C SER A 14 30.43 5.56 -3.20
N LYS A 15 31.63 5.41 -2.61
CA LYS A 15 32.49 4.23 -2.86
C LYS A 15 31.77 2.92 -2.52
N THR A 16 30.88 2.96 -1.52
CA THR A 16 30.03 1.83 -1.15
C THR A 16 29.18 1.39 -2.34
N LEU A 17 28.35 2.25 -2.91
CA LEU A 17 27.47 1.85 -4.01
C LEU A 17 28.26 1.35 -5.23
N LYS A 18 29.37 2.02 -5.60
CA LYS A 18 30.24 1.52 -6.67
C LYS A 18 30.81 0.12 -6.40
N ALA A 19 31.34 -0.14 -5.21
CA ALA A 19 31.90 -1.46 -4.83
C ALA A 19 30.81 -2.54 -4.76
N TRP A 20 29.59 -2.14 -4.40
CA TRP A 20 28.40 -2.99 -4.38
C TRP A 20 27.70 -3.07 -5.73
N LYS A 21 28.48 -2.87 -6.80
CA LYS A 21 28.11 -3.00 -8.20
C LYS A 21 27.12 -1.94 -8.71
N TRP A 22 26.79 -0.89 -7.96
CA TRP A 22 25.94 0.27 -8.34
C TRP A 22 26.72 1.56 -8.67
N PRO A 23 27.61 1.57 -9.68
CA PRO A 23 28.36 2.77 -10.06
C PRO A 23 27.46 3.90 -10.57
N GLU A 24 26.35 3.58 -11.24
CA GLU A 24 25.41 4.58 -11.76
C GLU A 24 24.70 5.33 -10.63
N GLN A 25 24.53 4.71 -9.46
CA GLN A 25 23.94 5.33 -8.26
C GLN A 25 24.99 5.86 -7.28
N ALA A 26 26.28 5.89 -7.66
CA ALA A 26 27.34 6.32 -6.77
C ALA A 26 27.34 7.84 -6.51
N VAL A 27 26.57 8.62 -7.27
CA VAL A 27 26.29 10.04 -7.03
C VAL A 27 24.79 10.28 -7.07
N PRO A 28 24.26 11.32 -6.39
CA PRO A 28 22.87 11.72 -6.56
C PRO A 28 22.55 11.99 -8.05
N ASN A 29 21.50 11.36 -8.55
CA ASN A 29 21.07 11.47 -9.94
C ASN A 29 19.53 11.41 -10.04
N TYR A 30 19.02 11.38 -11.27
CA TYR A 30 17.61 11.13 -11.54
C TYR A 30 17.36 9.67 -11.92
N ILE A 31 16.45 9.01 -11.19
CA ILE A 31 15.94 7.67 -11.50
C ILE A 31 14.46 7.80 -11.87
N ARG A 32 14.06 7.30 -13.04
CA ARG A 32 12.64 7.21 -13.40
C ARG A 32 11.96 6.15 -12.55
N SER A 33 10.89 6.53 -11.85
CA SER A 33 10.06 5.62 -11.07
C SER A 33 9.23 4.69 -11.97
N HIS A 34 8.87 3.51 -11.45
CA HIS A 34 7.95 2.57 -12.09
C HIS A 34 6.50 3.10 -12.24
N VAL A 35 6.18 4.22 -11.60
CA VAL A 35 4.91 4.95 -11.78
C VAL A 35 5.09 6.27 -12.53
N HIS A 36 6.21 6.45 -13.23
CA HIS A 36 6.45 7.67 -13.99
C HIS A 36 5.33 7.89 -15.02
N TRP A 37 4.82 9.12 -15.12
CA TRP A 37 3.65 9.47 -15.94
C TRP A 37 3.78 9.08 -17.42
N SER A 38 5.01 9.06 -17.96
CA SER A 38 5.26 8.64 -19.34
C SER A 38 5.03 7.14 -19.59
N GLN A 39 4.84 6.35 -18.54
CA GLN A 39 4.50 4.93 -18.61
C GLN A 39 3.01 4.68 -18.38
N LEU A 40 2.21 5.74 -18.23
CA LEU A 40 0.77 5.68 -17.99
C LEU A 40 -0.01 6.05 -19.26
N ASP A 41 -0.91 5.17 -19.65
CA ASP A 41 -1.89 5.35 -20.70
C ASP A 41 -3.19 5.88 -20.09
N ARG A 42 -3.33 7.21 -20.03
CA ARG A 42 -4.53 7.88 -19.49
C ARG A 42 -5.81 7.49 -20.25
N ALA A 43 -5.69 7.17 -21.55
CA ALA A 43 -6.85 6.77 -22.35
C ALA A 43 -7.40 5.41 -21.91
N LYS A 44 -6.55 4.52 -21.39
CA LYS A 44 -6.94 3.25 -20.78
C LYS A 44 -7.34 3.37 -19.30
N GLY A 45 -7.38 4.58 -18.76
CA GLY A 45 -7.69 4.81 -17.34
C GLY A 45 -6.53 4.47 -16.40
N GLU A 46 -5.29 4.41 -16.91
CA GLU A 46 -4.12 4.23 -16.06
C GLU A 46 -3.82 5.50 -15.25
N MET A 47 -3.57 5.32 -13.95
CA MET A 47 -3.31 6.38 -12.98
C MET A 47 -2.23 5.95 -11.98
N VAL A 48 -1.67 6.92 -11.27
CA VAL A 48 -0.86 6.63 -10.06
C VAL A 48 -1.79 6.52 -8.86
N LEU A 49 -1.73 5.41 -8.14
CA LEU A 49 -2.30 5.32 -6.80
C LEU A 49 -1.28 5.89 -5.79
N LEU A 50 -1.73 6.86 -5.01
CA LEU A 50 -1.04 7.42 -3.84
C LEU A 50 -1.64 6.82 -2.56
N PRO A 51 -1.08 5.73 -2.01
CA PRO A 51 -1.65 5.06 -0.85
C PRO A 51 -1.10 5.55 0.50
N THR A 52 -0.07 6.41 0.46
CA THR A 52 0.80 6.68 1.62
C THR A 52 0.55 8.01 2.32
N PHE A 53 -0.47 8.77 1.94
CA PHE A 53 -0.79 9.98 2.71
C PHE A 53 -1.35 9.60 4.09
N ARG A 54 -1.30 10.55 5.02
CA ARG A 54 -1.69 10.35 6.41
C ARG A 54 -2.90 11.20 6.76
N LEU A 55 -3.88 10.58 7.42
CA LEU A 55 -4.97 11.31 8.03
C LEU A 55 -4.49 11.79 9.40
N PRO A 56 -4.65 13.08 9.75
CA PRO A 56 -4.09 13.65 10.97
C PRO A 56 -4.70 13.06 12.26
N THR A 57 -5.88 12.46 12.15
CA THR A 57 -6.65 11.82 13.22
C THR A 57 -6.25 10.37 13.49
N LEU A 58 -5.51 9.72 12.58
CA LEU A 58 -5.23 8.28 12.65
C LEU A 58 -3.73 7.97 12.63
N ILE A 59 -3.30 7.05 13.49
CA ILE A 59 -1.91 6.59 13.58
C ILE A 59 -1.79 5.24 12.86
N HIS A 60 -1.48 5.31 11.58
CA HIS A 60 -1.57 4.15 10.69
C HIS A 60 -2.89 3.41 10.94
N THR A 61 -2.82 2.13 11.25
CA THR A 61 -4.00 1.31 11.49
C THR A 61 -4.20 0.96 12.96
N ARG A 62 -3.55 1.70 13.87
CA ARG A 62 -3.56 1.41 15.30
C ARG A 62 -4.62 2.21 16.06
N SER A 63 -5.25 3.19 15.40
CA SER A 63 -6.29 4.03 15.99
C SER A 63 -7.67 3.38 16.00
N GLY A 64 -7.83 2.14 15.53
CA GLY A 64 -9.13 1.46 15.51
C GLY A 64 -9.77 1.30 16.90
N ASN A 65 -8.97 1.31 17.98
CA ASN A 65 -9.48 1.25 19.34
C ASN A 65 -9.84 2.62 19.96
N ALA A 66 -9.65 3.72 19.22
CA ALA A 66 -9.98 5.06 19.68
C ALA A 66 -11.27 5.55 19.02
N LYS A 67 -12.43 5.28 19.64
CA LYS A 67 -13.77 5.59 19.12
C LYS A 67 -13.90 7.01 18.58
N TRP A 68 -13.46 8.02 19.33
CA TRP A 68 -13.55 9.44 18.93
C TRP A 68 -12.70 9.78 17.71
N LEU A 69 -11.52 9.16 17.56
CA LEU A 69 -10.68 9.39 16.37
C LEU A 69 -11.28 8.70 15.16
N TYR A 70 -11.90 7.55 15.35
CA TYR A 70 -12.57 6.81 14.28
C TYR A 70 -13.86 7.52 13.83
N GLU A 71 -14.63 8.08 14.76
CA GLU A 71 -15.81 8.89 14.44
C GLU A 71 -15.49 10.03 13.46
N ILE A 72 -14.34 10.70 13.61
CA ILE A 72 -13.91 11.78 12.72
C ILE A 72 -13.47 11.28 11.33
N SER A 73 -13.02 10.02 11.20
CA SER A 73 -12.34 9.54 9.98
C SER A 73 -12.67 8.09 9.64
N HIS A 74 -13.93 7.69 9.83
CA HIS A 74 -14.43 6.32 9.57
C HIS A 74 -14.59 6.01 8.08
N THR A 75 -14.71 7.05 7.23
CA THR A 75 -14.74 6.91 5.77
C THR A 75 -13.33 6.90 5.18
N ASN A 76 -13.09 6.07 4.18
CA ASN A 76 -11.78 5.98 3.49
C ASN A 76 -11.87 6.18 1.97
N PRO A 77 -12.50 7.27 1.49
CA PRO A 77 -12.80 7.38 0.07
C PRO A 77 -11.54 7.49 -0.80
N LEU A 78 -11.70 7.15 -2.07
CA LEU A 78 -10.79 7.45 -3.17
C LEU A 78 -10.86 8.94 -3.51
N TRP A 79 -9.78 9.68 -3.30
CA TRP A 79 -9.70 11.07 -3.70
C TRP A 79 -9.44 11.12 -5.20
N LEU A 80 -10.32 11.80 -5.93
CA LEU A 80 -10.27 11.87 -7.39
C LEU A 80 -10.45 13.31 -7.87
N HIS A 81 -9.59 13.75 -8.78
CA HIS A 81 -9.71 15.08 -9.38
C HIS A 81 -10.99 15.20 -10.23
N PRO A 82 -11.68 16.37 -10.26
CA PRO A 82 -12.90 16.56 -11.06
C PRO A 82 -12.75 16.18 -12.54
N GLU A 83 -11.61 16.47 -13.18
CA GLU A 83 -11.34 16.05 -14.57
C GLU A 83 -11.39 14.54 -14.77
N ASP A 84 -10.78 13.78 -13.85
CA ASP A 84 -10.77 12.32 -13.96
C ASP A 84 -12.13 11.74 -13.58
N ALA A 85 -12.83 12.35 -12.62
CA ALA A 85 -14.20 12.01 -12.26
C ALA A 85 -15.15 12.18 -13.46
N ALA A 86 -15.06 13.30 -14.18
CA ALA A 86 -15.81 13.54 -15.41
C ALA A 86 -15.48 12.51 -16.50
N ARG A 87 -14.19 12.17 -16.68
CA ARG A 87 -13.73 11.17 -17.65
C ARG A 87 -14.32 9.78 -17.39
N VAL A 88 -14.39 9.34 -16.13
CA VAL A 88 -15.03 8.06 -15.75
C VAL A 88 -16.52 8.20 -15.41
N ARG A 89 -17.06 9.42 -15.54
CA ARG A 89 -18.46 9.84 -15.36
C ARG A 89 -19.01 9.65 -13.94
N VAL A 90 -18.19 9.75 -12.90
CA VAL A 90 -18.63 9.52 -11.51
C VAL A 90 -18.72 10.83 -10.72
N VAL A 91 -19.50 10.81 -9.65
CA VAL A 91 -19.58 11.87 -8.63
C VAL A 91 -19.18 11.34 -7.25
N THR A 92 -19.05 12.22 -6.26
CA THR A 92 -18.79 11.82 -4.88
C THR A 92 -19.85 10.82 -4.39
N GLY A 93 -19.41 9.73 -3.75
CA GLY A 93 -20.26 8.65 -3.26
C GLY A 93 -20.40 7.48 -4.23
N ASP A 94 -20.14 7.68 -5.52
CA ASP A 94 -20.09 6.59 -6.49
C ASP A 94 -18.94 5.62 -6.20
N LEU A 95 -19.08 4.39 -6.68
CA LEU A 95 -18.07 3.34 -6.52
C LEU A 95 -17.12 3.32 -7.72
N LEU A 96 -15.83 3.07 -7.46
CA LEU A 96 -14.83 2.77 -8.49
C LEU A 96 -14.09 1.48 -8.18
N LYS A 97 -13.68 0.81 -9.25
CA LYS A 97 -12.78 -0.34 -9.25
C LYS A 97 -11.36 0.12 -9.54
N VAL A 98 -10.47 -0.12 -8.57
CA VAL A 98 -9.04 0.17 -8.68
C VAL A 98 -8.29 -1.14 -8.88
N SER A 99 -7.86 -1.38 -10.12
CA SER A 99 -7.13 -2.60 -10.50
C SER A 99 -5.63 -2.38 -10.44
N THR A 100 -4.94 -3.24 -9.69
CA THR A 100 -3.47 -3.30 -9.58
C THR A 100 -2.92 -4.45 -10.43
N ARG A 101 -1.61 -4.70 -10.35
CA ARG A 101 -0.97 -5.84 -11.03
C ARG A 101 -1.43 -7.21 -10.54
N ILE A 102 -1.96 -7.30 -9.31
CA ILE A 102 -2.23 -8.58 -8.65
C ILE A 102 -3.69 -8.71 -8.20
N GLY A 103 -4.56 -7.77 -8.56
CA GLY A 103 -5.89 -7.75 -7.98
C GLY A 103 -6.63 -6.44 -8.20
N HIS A 104 -7.67 -6.24 -7.42
CA HIS A 104 -8.42 -4.99 -7.40
C HIS A 104 -9.16 -4.81 -6.08
N PHE A 105 -9.55 -3.57 -5.80
CA PHE A 105 -10.45 -3.24 -4.70
C PHE A 105 -11.51 -2.23 -5.14
N LEU A 106 -12.63 -2.21 -4.43
CA LEU A 106 -13.80 -1.40 -4.70
C LEU A 106 -14.04 -0.43 -3.56
N ASP A 107 -13.99 0.87 -3.84
CA ASP A 107 -14.14 1.92 -2.83
C ASP A 107 -14.91 3.13 -3.38
N LYS A 108 -15.52 3.91 -2.48
CA LYS A 108 -16.29 5.10 -2.83
C LYS A 108 -15.37 6.25 -3.21
N VAL A 109 -15.85 7.12 -4.09
CA VAL A 109 -15.11 8.29 -4.55
C VAL A 109 -15.45 9.51 -3.71
N TRP A 110 -14.44 10.32 -3.43
CA TRP A 110 -14.59 11.71 -3.04
C TRP A 110 -13.94 12.59 -4.11
N VAL A 111 -14.77 13.33 -4.85
CA VAL A 111 -14.31 14.22 -5.91
C VAL A 111 -13.82 15.53 -5.29
N THR A 112 -12.55 15.87 -5.54
CA THR A 112 -11.88 17.01 -4.91
C THR A 112 -10.70 17.53 -5.73
N GLU A 113 -10.46 18.83 -5.73
CA GLU A 113 -9.28 19.45 -6.39
C GLU A 113 -7.98 19.26 -5.59
N SER A 114 -8.06 18.68 -4.38
CA SER A 114 -6.91 18.41 -3.50
C SER A 114 -5.97 17.29 -3.98
N VAL A 115 -6.19 16.74 -5.18
CA VAL A 115 -5.35 15.71 -5.80
C VAL A 115 -5.09 16.05 -7.27
N ARG A 116 -3.87 15.83 -7.74
CA ARG A 116 -3.48 16.13 -9.12
C ARG A 116 -4.23 15.25 -10.13
N PRO A 117 -4.61 15.76 -11.33
CA PRO A 117 -5.05 14.91 -12.43
C PRO A 117 -4.10 13.74 -12.74
N GLY A 118 -4.67 12.57 -13.01
CA GLY A 118 -3.93 11.32 -13.24
C GLY A 118 -3.44 10.64 -11.95
N VAL A 119 -3.79 11.16 -10.77
CA VAL A 119 -3.52 10.54 -9.47
C VAL A 119 -4.84 10.24 -8.78
N VAL A 120 -4.94 9.04 -8.23
CA VAL A 120 -6.01 8.64 -7.29
C VAL A 120 -5.35 8.40 -5.94
N ALA A 121 -5.91 8.93 -4.86
CA ALA A 121 -5.36 8.73 -3.52
C ALA A 121 -6.32 7.91 -2.66
N CYS A 122 -5.80 6.98 -1.86
CA CYS A 122 -6.56 6.27 -0.85
C CYS A 122 -5.70 6.15 0.40
N SER A 123 -6.25 6.43 1.58
CA SER A 123 -5.49 6.34 2.83
C SER A 123 -5.31 4.87 3.24
N HIS A 124 -4.17 4.51 3.86
CA HIS A 124 -3.93 3.14 4.34
C HIS A 124 -4.43 2.87 5.77
N HIS A 125 -5.03 3.86 6.44
CA HIS A 125 -5.35 3.79 7.88
C HIS A 125 -6.53 2.85 8.16
N LEU A 126 -7.44 2.75 7.19
CA LEU A 126 -8.70 2.03 7.28
C LEU A 126 -8.67 0.73 6.47
N GLY A 127 -9.81 0.05 6.41
CA GLY A 127 -9.95 -1.26 5.78
C GLY A 127 -9.65 -2.42 6.72
N ARG A 128 -9.83 -2.23 8.04
CA ARG A 128 -9.67 -3.36 8.98
C ARG A 128 -10.89 -4.27 8.90
N TRP A 129 -10.67 -5.55 9.07
CA TRP A 129 -11.67 -6.59 8.86
C TRP A 129 -11.54 -7.71 9.87
N ARG A 130 -12.63 -8.46 10.04
CA ARG A 130 -12.73 -9.63 10.92
C ARG A 130 -13.52 -10.74 10.22
N LEU A 131 -13.21 -11.99 10.56
CA LEU A 131 -13.86 -13.18 10.01
C LEU A 131 -14.98 -13.73 10.90
N GLN A 132 -15.07 -13.25 12.13
CA GLN A 132 -16.02 -13.73 13.12
C GLN A 132 -16.72 -12.54 13.76
N GLU A 133 -17.95 -12.75 14.26
CA GLU A 133 -18.77 -11.63 14.73
C GLU A 133 -18.14 -10.91 15.92
N ASN A 134 -17.55 -11.69 16.84
CA ASN A 134 -17.09 -11.23 18.15
C ASN A 134 -15.59 -11.45 18.36
N ALA A 135 -14.78 -11.55 17.29
CA ALA A 135 -13.33 -11.74 17.38
C ALA A 135 -12.58 -11.12 16.19
N GLY A 136 -11.28 -10.84 16.36
CA GLY A 136 -10.38 -10.40 15.28
C GLY A 136 -10.20 -8.87 15.16
N GLY A 137 -10.87 -8.07 15.98
CA GLY A 137 -10.70 -6.63 16.07
C GLY A 137 -11.94 -5.92 16.62
N GLU A 138 -11.83 -4.62 16.88
CA GLU A 138 -12.95 -3.85 17.44
C GLU A 138 -14.07 -3.65 16.42
N ARG A 139 -15.31 -3.93 16.84
CA ARG A 139 -16.49 -3.92 15.95
C ARG A 139 -16.84 -2.53 15.41
N TRP A 140 -16.40 -1.45 16.06
CA TRP A 140 -16.57 -0.08 15.60
C TRP A 140 -15.54 0.38 14.56
N SER A 141 -14.47 -0.40 14.33
CA SER A 141 -13.41 -0.04 13.35
C SER A 141 -13.09 -1.15 12.36
N THR A 142 -13.89 -2.22 12.33
CA THR A 142 -13.69 -3.37 11.46
C THR A 142 -14.98 -3.76 10.73
N ALA A 143 -14.83 -4.18 9.47
CA ALA A 143 -15.90 -4.83 8.73
C ALA A 143 -15.90 -6.35 8.98
N LEU A 144 -17.08 -6.97 9.08
CA LEU A 144 -17.20 -8.42 8.95
C LEU A 144 -17.05 -8.79 7.48
N VAL A 145 -16.18 -9.74 7.17
CA VAL A 145 -15.91 -10.17 5.79
C VAL A 145 -15.98 -11.69 5.65
N ASP A 146 -16.35 -12.13 4.46
CA ASP A 146 -16.20 -13.49 3.97
C ASP A 146 -14.94 -13.59 3.10
N LEU A 147 -14.17 -14.68 3.27
CA LEU A 147 -13.01 -14.99 2.44
C LEU A 147 -13.29 -16.23 1.60
N ALA A 148 -13.37 -16.05 0.29
CA ALA A 148 -13.57 -17.12 -0.66
C ALA A 148 -12.32 -17.31 -1.52
N ARG A 149 -11.86 -18.55 -1.64
CA ARG A 149 -10.88 -18.93 -2.67
C ARG A 149 -11.62 -19.10 -3.98
N LEU A 150 -11.33 -18.24 -4.96
CA LEU A 150 -11.95 -18.31 -6.28
C LEU A 150 -11.27 -19.40 -7.13
N GLU A 151 -9.94 -19.43 -7.09
CA GLU A 151 -9.08 -20.35 -7.85
C GLU A 151 -7.78 -20.59 -7.04
N PRO A 152 -6.90 -21.52 -7.43
CA PRO A 152 -5.62 -21.69 -6.77
C PRO A 152 -4.77 -20.39 -6.74
N GLY A 153 -4.55 -19.82 -5.55
CA GLY A 153 -3.80 -18.56 -5.37
C GLY A 153 -4.65 -17.29 -5.52
N LYS A 154 -5.91 -17.41 -5.91
CA LYS A 154 -6.81 -16.27 -6.12
C LYS A 154 -7.90 -16.22 -5.06
N TRP A 155 -7.97 -15.11 -4.33
CA TRP A 155 -8.84 -14.91 -3.20
C TRP A 155 -9.74 -13.70 -3.40
N ARG A 156 -10.97 -13.79 -2.89
CA ARG A 156 -11.88 -12.66 -2.73
C ARG A 156 -12.19 -12.47 -1.26
N MET A 157 -12.03 -11.24 -0.79
CA MET A 157 -12.62 -10.73 0.43
C MET A 157 -13.88 -9.95 0.06
N ARG A 158 -15.03 -10.34 0.62
CA ARG A 158 -16.30 -9.66 0.42
C ARG A 158 -16.86 -9.20 1.75
N GLN A 159 -17.23 -7.92 1.83
CA GLN A 159 -17.87 -7.38 3.02
C GLN A 159 -19.25 -8.02 3.22
N VAL A 160 -19.48 -8.56 4.41
CA VAL A 160 -20.80 -9.04 4.85
C VAL A 160 -21.59 -7.87 5.42
N HIS A 161 -20.99 -7.13 6.36
CA HIS A 161 -21.45 -5.82 6.81
C HIS A 161 -20.31 -5.02 7.44
N GLY A 162 -20.46 -3.70 7.52
CA GLY A 162 -19.49 -2.83 8.19
C GLY A 162 -19.73 -2.69 9.69
N PRO A 163 -19.13 -1.68 10.33
CA PRO A 163 -19.48 -1.25 11.67
C PRO A 163 -20.97 -0.96 11.80
N ARG A 164 -21.53 -1.24 12.98
CA ARG A 164 -22.93 -0.99 13.34
C ARG A 164 -23.06 -1.00 14.87
N PRO A 165 -24.13 -0.44 15.45
CA PRO A 165 -24.40 -0.55 16.87
C PRO A 165 -24.38 -2.00 17.37
N PHE A 166 -23.87 -2.21 18.58
CA PHE A 166 -23.89 -3.51 19.26
C PHE A 166 -23.96 -3.37 20.78
N ALA A 167 -24.50 -4.38 21.44
CA ALA A 167 -24.52 -4.45 22.90
C ALA A 167 -23.15 -4.87 23.47
N SER A 168 -22.70 -4.16 24.50
CA SER A 168 -21.54 -4.48 25.34
C SER A 168 -21.60 -3.73 26.67
N ASP A 169 -20.62 -3.94 27.54
CA ASP A 169 -20.45 -3.18 28.78
C ASP A 169 -20.00 -1.73 28.53
N ASP A 170 -19.53 -1.41 27.32
CA ASP A 170 -19.23 -0.04 26.89
C ASP A 170 -20.46 0.59 26.23
N PRO A 171 -21.12 1.58 26.87
CA PRO A 171 -22.38 2.14 26.38
C PRO A 171 -22.26 2.83 25.01
N ASP A 172 -21.06 3.30 24.62
CA ASP A 172 -20.87 3.94 23.32
C ASP A 172 -20.99 2.94 22.16
N SER A 173 -20.83 1.65 22.42
CA SER A 173 -21.00 0.59 21.41
C SER A 173 -22.39 0.61 20.76
N SER A 174 -23.40 1.05 21.51
CA SER A 174 -24.78 1.18 21.04
C SER A 174 -25.04 2.46 20.23
N ARG A 175 -24.06 3.39 20.21
CA ARG A 175 -24.20 4.73 19.61
C ARG A 175 -23.44 4.90 18.29
N ILE A 176 -22.75 3.85 17.83
CA ILE A 176 -22.03 3.85 16.56
C ILE A 176 -23.00 4.16 15.42
N TRP A 177 -22.81 5.28 14.72
CA TRP A 177 -23.69 5.71 13.64
C TRP A 177 -23.10 5.53 12.24
N TRP A 178 -21.81 5.19 12.15
CA TRP A 178 -21.14 4.96 10.86
C TRP A 178 -21.20 3.49 10.45
N GLU A 179 -21.27 3.27 9.14
CA GLU A 179 -21.38 1.94 8.53
C GLU A 179 -20.13 1.53 7.74
N GLU A 180 -19.18 2.45 7.56
CA GLU A 180 -17.96 2.22 6.80
C GLU A 180 -16.77 1.95 7.74
N ALA A 181 -15.94 0.97 7.36
CA ALA A 181 -14.62 0.74 7.95
C ALA A 181 -13.48 0.99 6.96
N GLY A 182 -13.77 1.56 5.78
CA GLY A 182 -12.87 1.66 4.62
C GLY A 182 -12.50 0.32 3.98
N VAL A 183 -11.51 0.35 3.07
CA VAL A 183 -11.11 -0.80 2.24
C VAL A 183 -9.61 -1.09 2.35
N HIS A 184 -9.24 -2.37 2.48
CA HIS A 184 -7.84 -2.78 2.70
C HIS A 184 -7.01 -2.80 1.40
N GLN A 185 -6.79 -1.63 0.79
CA GLN A 185 -6.08 -1.51 -0.49
C GLN A 185 -4.73 -2.25 -0.55
N ASN A 186 -3.95 -2.26 0.55
CA ASN A 186 -2.60 -2.85 0.58
C ASN A 186 -2.57 -4.35 0.25
N LEU A 187 -3.68 -5.07 0.40
CA LEU A 187 -3.76 -6.49 0.01
C LEU A 187 -3.58 -6.67 -1.51
N THR A 188 -3.90 -5.63 -2.29
CA THR A 188 -3.78 -5.64 -3.74
C THR A 188 -2.42 -5.14 -4.23
N PHE A 189 -1.46 -4.85 -3.34
CA PHE A 189 -0.16 -4.32 -3.77
C PHE A 189 0.82 -5.47 -4.04
N PRO A 190 1.42 -5.55 -5.24
CA PRO A 190 2.48 -6.50 -5.51
C PRO A 190 3.71 -6.24 -4.62
N VAL A 191 4.50 -7.27 -4.36
CA VAL A 191 5.78 -7.12 -3.68
C VAL A 191 6.81 -6.53 -4.65
N GLN A 192 7.12 -5.24 -4.49
CA GLN A 192 8.03 -4.48 -5.35
C GLN A 192 9.14 -3.79 -4.54
N PRO A 193 10.21 -4.52 -4.15
CA PRO A 193 11.32 -3.97 -3.40
C PRO A 193 12.27 -3.17 -4.30
N ASP A 194 12.65 -1.96 -3.88
CA ASP A 194 13.77 -1.22 -4.50
C ASP A 194 15.02 -2.12 -4.57
N PRO A 195 15.59 -2.35 -5.77
CA PRO A 195 16.67 -3.33 -5.95
C PRO A 195 17.97 -2.98 -5.20
N VAL A 196 18.14 -1.73 -4.76
CA VAL A 196 19.30 -1.32 -3.96
C VAL A 196 19.03 -1.51 -2.47
N SER A 197 17.96 -0.89 -1.95
CA SER A 197 17.70 -0.85 -0.52
C SER A 197 16.88 -2.03 0.00
N GLY A 198 16.14 -2.72 -0.85
CA GLY A 198 15.16 -3.75 -0.49
C GLY A 198 13.87 -3.21 0.13
N GLN A 199 13.71 -1.88 0.22
CA GLN A 199 12.51 -1.24 0.76
C GLN A 199 11.35 -1.32 -0.24
N HIS A 200 10.13 -1.47 0.26
CA HIS A 200 8.97 -1.58 -0.63
C HIS A 200 8.62 -0.24 -1.30
N CYS A 201 8.45 -0.25 -2.62
CA CYS A 201 7.94 0.89 -3.36
C CYS A 201 6.41 0.94 -3.22
N TRP A 202 5.85 1.90 -2.49
CA TRP A 202 4.41 1.87 -2.15
C TRP A 202 3.46 2.43 -3.23
N HIS A 203 3.91 3.35 -4.07
CA HIS A 203 3.09 3.88 -5.17
C HIS A 203 2.79 2.79 -6.19
N GLN A 204 1.56 2.75 -6.69
CA GLN A 204 1.14 1.73 -7.66
C GLN A 204 0.73 2.38 -8.97
N LYS A 205 1.09 1.73 -10.08
CA LYS A 205 0.41 1.95 -11.36
C LYS A 205 -0.89 1.15 -11.31
N VAL A 206 -2.02 1.83 -11.48
CA VAL A 206 -3.36 1.22 -11.41
C VAL A 206 -4.18 1.56 -12.63
N THR A 207 -5.21 0.76 -12.90
CA THR A 207 -6.27 1.11 -13.85
C THR A 207 -7.55 1.39 -13.07
N VAL A 208 -8.15 2.54 -13.30
CA VAL A 208 -9.38 2.99 -12.64
C VAL A 208 -10.56 2.88 -13.61
N SER A 209 -11.60 2.20 -13.18
CA SER A 209 -12.79 1.92 -14.00
C SER A 209 -14.05 1.86 -13.14
N ARG A 210 -15.22 1.89 -13.79
CA ARG A 210 -16.49 1.64 -13.11
C ARG A 210 -16.57 0.19 -12.63
N PRO A 211 -17.27 -0.07 -11.51
CA PRO A 211 -17.53 -1.43 -11.05
C PRO A 211 -18.30 -2.24 -12.09
N GLY A 212 -18.05 -3.56 -12.12
CA GLY A 212 -18.91 -4.51 -12.81
C GLY A 212 -20.23 -4.74 -12.07
N PRO A 213 -21.16 -5.52 -12.66
CA PRO A 213 -22.49 -5.75 -12.09
C PRO A 213 -22.47 -6.48 -10.73
N ASP A 214 -21.46 -7.32 -10.48
CA ASP A 214 -21.32 -8.11 -9.26
C ASP A 214 -20.35 -7.51 -8.23
N ASP A 215 -19.69 -6.40 -8.58
CA ASP A 215 -18.74 -5.69 -7.73
C ASP A 215 -19.47 -4.88 -6.66
N ARG A 216 -19.03 -4.97 -5.41
CA ARG A 216 -19.63 -4.27 -4.26
C ARG A 216 -18.60 -3.45 -3.51
N TYR A 217 -19.05 -2.41 -2.81
CA TYR A 217 -18.19 -1.68 -1.88
C TYR A 217 -17.47 -2.64 -0.92
N GLY A 218 -16.18 -2.41 -0.68
CA GLY A 218 -15.37 -3.22 0.23
C GLY A 218 -14.87 -4.54 -0.36
N ASP A 219 -15.27 -4.91 -1.57
CA ASP A 219 -14.71 -6.08 -2.25
C ASP A 219 -13.21 -5.88 -2.51
N VAL A 220 -12.43 -6.92 -2.24
CA VAL A 220 -11.01 -7.01 -2.56
C VAL A 220 -10.74 -8.36 -3.20
N VAL A 221 -10.07 -8.38 -4.35
CA VAL A 221 -9.63 -9.60 -5.03
C VAL A 221 -8.12 -9.56 -5.17
N VAL A 222 -7.45 -10.67 -4.86
CA VAL A 222 -5.99 -10.78 -4.89
C VAL A 222 -5.56 -12.10 -5.49
N ASP A 223 -4.50 -12.07 -6.30
CA ASP A 223 -3.79 -13.21 -6.82
C ASP A 223 -2.37 -13.28 -6.20
N THR A 224 -2.16 -14.26 -5.34
CA THR A 224 -0.89 -14.48 -4.64
C THR A 224 0.19 -15.05 -5.55
N ASN A 225 -0.18 -15.80 -6.59
CA ASN A 225 0.78 -16.33 -7.56
C ASN A 225 1.35 -15.16 -8.37
N ARG A 226 0.48 -14.27 -8.83
CA ARG A 226 0.88 -13.05 -9.54
C ARG A 226 1.74 -12.15 -8.66
N SER A 227 1.44 -12.04 -7.37
CA SER A 227 2.29 -11.31 -6.42
C SER A 227 3.71 -11.86 -6.36
N PHE A 228 3.87 -13.19 -6.38
CA PHE A 228 5.18 -13.82 -6.42
C PHE A 228 5.91 -13.65 -7.76
N GLU A 229 5.18 -13.68 -8.88
CA GLU A 229 5.74 -13.37 -10.20
C GLU A 229 6.29 -11.93 -10.24
N VAL A 230 5.52 -10.95 -9.76
CA VAL A 230 6.00 -9.56 -9.68
C VAL A 230 7.22 -9.45 -8.79
N TYR A 231 7.24 -10.13 -7.63
CA TYR A 231 8.42 -10.17 -6.78
C TYR A 231 9.66 -10.68 -7.54
N ARG A 232 9.53 -11.74 -8.35
CA ARG A 232 10.64 -12.30 -9.13
C ARG A 232 11.13 -11.34 -10.21
N GLU A 233 10.23 -10.60 -10.88
CA GLU A 233 10.61 -9.54 -11.81
C GLU A 233 11.45 -8.46 -11.13
N TRP A 234 11.03 -8.00 -9.94
CA TRP A 234 11.77 -6.97 -9.19
C TRP A 234 13.08 -7.50 -8.62
N LEU A 235 13.11 -8.75 -8.15
CA LEU A 235 14.33 -9.40 -7.70
C LEU A 235 15.37 -9.49 -8.82
N ALA A 236 14.95 -9.68 -10.07
CA ALA A 236 15.85 -9.71 -11.21
C ALA A 236 16.53 -8.36 -11.50
N LEU A 237 15.98 -7.24 -10.98
CA LEU A 237 16.62 -5.92 -11.04
C LEU A 237 17.76 -5.78 -10.01
N ALA A 238 17.78 -6.62 -8.98
CA ALA A 238 18.79 -6.56 -7.93
C ALA A 238 20.12 -7.17 -8.39
N ARG A 239 21.21 -6.75 -7.74
CA ARG A 239 22.54 -7.29 -7.98
C ARG A 239 22.86 -8.39 -6.96
N PRO A 240 23.24 -9.59 -7.39
CA PRO A 240 23.42 -10.72 -6.48
C PRO A 240 24.66 -10.56 -5.60
N ALA A 241 24.55 -11.11 -4.39
CA ALA A 241 25.68 -11.39 -3.50
C ALA A 241 26.65 -12.42 -4.13
N PRO A 242 27.90 -12.52 -3.64
CA PRO A 242 28.50 -11.68 -2.62
C PRO A 242 28.84 -10.28 -3.12
N GLY A 243 28.81 -9.33 -2.19
CA GLY A 243 29.55 -8.07 -2.28
C GLY A 243 30.95 -8.21 -1.70
N PRO A 244 31.65 -7.08 -1.47
CA PRO A 244 32.89 -7.03 -0.73
C PRO A 244 32.85 -7.83 0.59
N ASP A 245 33.97 -8.45 0.95
CA ASP A 245 34.16 -9.21 2.20
C ASP A 245 33.19 -10.39 2.38
N ASN A 246 32.71 -10.97 1.28
CA ASN A 246 31.73 -12.08 1.25
C ASN A 246 30.39 -11.74 1.93
N LEU A 247 30.02 -10.45 1.93
CA LEU A 247 28.79 -9.98 2.57
C LEU A 247 27.60 -9.94 1.60
N ARG A 248 26.40 -10.13 2.12
CA ARG A 248 25.11 -9.98 1.44
C ARG A 248 24.71 -8.51 1.24
N ARG A 249 25.19 -7.61 2.13
CA ARG A 249 24.89 -6.17 2.13
C ARG A 249 25.96 -5.39 2.93
N PRO A 250 26.17 -4.07 2.72
CA PRO A 250 27.02 -3.28 3.61
C PRO A 250 26.46 -3.21 5.04
N LEU A 251 27.33 -3.35 6.05
CA LEU A 251 26.97 -3.28 7.48
C LEU A 251 26.51 -1.89 7.95
N TRP A 252 26.87 -0.84 7.21
CA TRP A 252 26.61 0.55 7.55
C TRP A 252 25.41 1.16 6.83
N LEU A 253 24.75 0.44 5.91
CA LEU A 253 23.49 0.92 5.36
C LEU A 253 22.36 0.70 6.38
N PRO A 254 21.60 1.75 6.75
CA PRO A 254 20.52 1.63 7.73
C PRO A 254 19.44 0.63 7.31
N ARG A 255 18.85 -0.04 8.30
CA ARG A 255 17.72 -0.96 8.12
C ARG A 255 16.82 -0.90 9.35
N ALA A 256 15.51 -0.87 9.13
CA ALA A 256 14.56 -1.13 10.21
C ALA A 256 14.77 -2.57 10.72
N PHE A 257 14.82 -2.74 12.05
CA PHE A 257 15.15 -4.03 12.67
C PHE A 257 16.48 -4.61 12.14
N LYS A 258 17.55 -3.82 12.23
CA LYS A 258 18.90 -4.21 11.79
C LYS A 258 19.26 -5.58 12.42
N PRO A 259 19.49 -6.63 11.61
CA PRO A 259 19.84 -7.94 12.15
C PRO A 259 21.28 -7.92 12.69
N ASP A 260 21.62 -8.96 13.44
CA ASP A 260 22.99 -9.23 13.87
C ASP A 260 23.96 -9.26 12.67
N ALA A 261 25.23 -8.95 12.92
CA ALA A 261 26.25 -8.90 11.87
C ALA A 261 26.48 -10.25 11.18
N SER A 262 26.26 -11.37 11.87
CA SER A 262 26.32 -12.74 11.30
C SER A 262 25.40 -12.90 10.09
N ALA A 263 24.16 -12.39 10.17
CA ALA A 263 23.17 -12.47 9.09
C ALA A 263 23.57 -11.77 7.78
N TYR A 264 24.66 -11.00 7.78
CA TYR A 264 25.22 -10.39 6.57
C TYR A 264 26.21 -11.30 5.86
N ARG A 265 26.73 -12.36 6.48
CA ARG A 265 27.65 -13.31 5.83
C ARG A 265 26.87 -14.32 4.99
N LEU A 266 27.51 -14.85 3.94
CA LEU A 266 26.89 -15.90 3.14
C LEU A 266 26.80 -17.24 3.89
N ASP A 267 27.77 -17.52 4.75
CA ASP A 267 27.98 -18.83 5.36
C ASP A 267 27.11 -19.12 6.60
N GLY A 268 26.30 -18.13 7.03
CA GLY A 268 25.48 -18.21 8.25
C GLY A 268 26.16 -17.56 9.45
#